data_AF-A0A1H9FZ64-F1
#
_entry.id   AF-A0A1H9FZ64-F1
#
_cell.length_a   1.000
_cell.length_b   1.000
_cell.length_c   1.000
_cell.angle_alpha   90.00
_cell.angle_beta   90.00
_cell.angle_gamma   90.00
#
_symmetry.space_group_name_H-M   'P 1'
#
loop_
_entity.id
_entity.type
_entity.pdbx_description
1 polymer ?
#
loop_
_entity_poly.entity_id
_entity_poly.type
_entity_poly.pdbx_seq_one_letter_code
_entity_poly.pdbx_strand_id
1 'polypeptide(L)'
;MSATSPETFGTTRPARSALPLLRRLLALDAAVTATNAVAYLALSGLLGRLLGVDDGLLLGTGAFLLLYGAGVGLLASRPVPPAPWVRVVVEGNLLWALAGAAVLVLGVLEPSAAGWVWIPLQAAVVAALAVAQHLALRAVLRGPGRS
;
A
#
# COMPACT_ATOMS: atom_id res chain seq x y z
N MET A 1 4.05 -5.63 61.54
CA MET A 1 2.83 -5.57 60.70
C MET A 1 3.27 -5.30 59.27
N SER A 2 3.28 -6.33 58.42
CA SER A 2 3.53 -6.21 56.98
C SER A 2 2.20 -6.20 56.23
N ALA A 3 2.04 -5.28 55.28
CA ALA A 3 1.06 -5.24 54.17
C ALA A 3 0.90 -3.76 53.75
N THR A 4 0.92 -3.30 52.50
CA THR A 4 1.11 -3.90 51.17
C THR A 4 1.37 -2.70 50.25
N SER A 5 2.48 -2.65 49.53
CA SER A 5 2.68 -1.63 48.48
C SER A 5 1.76 -1.96 47.30
N PRO A 6 0.97 -1.02 46.76
CA PRO A 6 0.14 -1.29 45.59
C PRO A 6 1.06 -1.52 44.38
N GLU A 7 1.01 -2.74 43.84
CA GLU A 7 1.61 -3.07 42.55
C GLU A 7 1.05 -2.12 41.48
N THR A 8 1.95 -1.36 40.87
CA THR A 8 1.62 -0.51 39.73
C THR A 8 1.35 -1.43 38.54
N PHE A 9 0.07 -1.72 38.29
CA PHE A 9 -0.35 -2.39 37.06
C PHE A 9 0.08 -1.54 35.87
N GLY A 10 1.17 -1.97 35.22
CA GLY A 10 1.63 -1.42 33.96
C GLY A 10 0.51 -1.53 32.92
N THR A 11 -0.25 -0.45 32.77
CA THR A 11 -1.30 -0.37 31.77
C THR A 11 -0.62 -0.46 30.41
N THR A 12 -0.86 -1.58 29.74
CA THR A 12 -0.33 -1.90 28.41
C THR A 12 -0.54 -0.69 27.50
N ARG A 13 0.45 -0.34 26.67
CA ARG A 13 0.42 0.84 25.78
C ARG A 13 0.05 0.43 24.34
N PRO A 14 -1.20 0.07 24.04
CA PRO A 14 -1.61 -0.52 22.75
C PRO A 14 -1.51 0.44 21.55
N ALA A 15 -1.35 1.74 21.79
CA ALA A 15 -1.35 2.72 20.71
C ALA A 15 -0.01 2.88 19.98
N ARG A 16 1.10 2.74 20.70
CA ARG A 16 2.44 2.78 20.08
C ARG A 16 2.83 1.44 19.47
N SER A 17 2.15 0.34 19.80
CA SER A 17 2.45 -0.99 19.26
C SER A 17 2.03 -1.14 17.79
N ALA A 18 1.14 -0.29 17.27
CA ALA A 18 0.72 -0.33 15.87
C ALA A 18 1.66 0.42 14.91
N LEU A 19 2.55 1.29 15.41
CA LEU A 19 3.51 2.04 14.59
C LEU A 19 4.47 1.14 13.79
N PRO A 20 5.10 0.10 14.40
CA PRO A 20 5.91 -0.85 13.66
C PRO A 20 5.14 -1.58 12.55
N LEU A 21 3.89 -1.95 12.80
CA LEU A 21 3.04 -2.60 11.81
C LEU A 21 2.75 -1.67 10.63
N LEU A 22 2.35 -0.41 10.91
CA LEU A 22 2.11 0.58 9.86
C LEU A 22 3.34 0.77 8.97
N ARG A 23 4.53 0.87 9.57
CA ARG A 23 5.79 1.01 8.82
C ARG A 23 6.11 -0.21 7.97
N ARG A 24 5.85 -1.42 8.47
CA ARG A 24 6.03 -2.68 7.71
C ARG A 24 5.08 -2.75 6.52
N LEU A 25 3.83 -2.33 6.70
CA LEU A 25 2.84 -2.30 5.62
C LEU A 25 3.20 -1.27 4.54
N LEU A 26 3.68 -0.09 4.92
CA LEU A 26 4.21 0.90 3.98
C LEU A 26 5.46 0.38 3.25
N ALA A 27 6.36 -0.30 3.96
CA ALA A 27 7.55 -0.88 3.34
C ALA A 27 7.21 -2.01 2.37
N LEU A 28 6.25 -2.86 2.71
CA LEU A 28 5.76 -3.93 1.85
C LEU A 28 5.09 -3.36 0.59
N ASP A 29 4.25 -2.35 0.74
CA ASP A 29 3.63 -1.64 -0.38
C ASP A 29 4.70 -1.03 -1.30
N ALA A 30 5.66 -0.29 -0.74
CA ALA A 30 6.77 0.26 -1.51
C ALA A 30 7.56 -0.82 -2.27
N ALA A 31 7.82 -1.98 -1.64
CA ALA A 31 8.53 -3.08 -2.27
C ALA A 31 7.73 -3.70 -3.42
N VAL A 32 6.46 -4.05 -3.19
CA VAL A 32 5.57 -4.58 -4.23
C VAL A 32 5.45 -3.61 -5.39
N THR A 33 5.25 -2.33 -5.11
CA THR A 33 5.11 -1.29 -6.12
C THR A 33 6.41 -1.07 -6.90
N ALA A 34 7.56 -1.04 -6.23
CA ALA A 34 8.86 -0.93 -6.90
C ALA A 34 9.18 -2.16 -7.76
N THR A 35 8.81 -3.38 -7.32
CA THR A 35 8.97 -4.59 -8.13
C THR A 35 8.15 -4.50 -9.42
N ASN A 36 6.89 -4.04 -9.34
CA ASN A 36 6.07 -3.81 -10.52
C ASN A 36 6.66 -2.72 -11.42
N ALA A 37 7.13 -1.61 -10.83
CA ALA A 37 7.77 -0.53 -11.56
C ALA A 37 8.97 -1.01 -12.36
N VAL A 38 9.90 -1.74 -11.73
CA VAL A 38 11.08 -2.30 -12.38
C VAL A 38 10.68 -3.30 -13.47
N ALA A 39 9.72 -4.18 -13.20
CA ALA A 39 9.24 -5.13 -14.19
C ALA A 39 8.66 -4.42 -15.42
N TYR A 40 7.81 -3.40 -15.22
CA TYR A 40 7.22 -2.64 -16.32
C TYR A 40 8.24 -1.79 -17.07
N LEU A 41 9.22 -1.19 -16.39
CA LEU A 41 10.26 -0.41 -17.03
C LEU A 41 11.24 -1.27 -17.84
N ALA A 42 11.65 -2.41 -17.29
CA ALA A 42 12.66 -3.27 -17.91
C ALA A 42 12.07 -4.24 -18.95
N LEU A 43 10.81 -4.66 -18.77
CA LEU A 43 10.18 -5.73 -19.54
C LEU A 43 8.88 -5.28 -20.23
N SER A 44 8.67 -3.97 -20.45
CA SER A 44 7.43 -3.42 -21.05
C SER A 44 7.01 -4.15 -22.32
N GLY A 45 7.92 -4.39 -23.27
CA GLY A 45 7.58 -5.07 -24.52
C GLY A 45 7.19 -6.55 -24.32
N LEU A 46 7.84 -7.26 -23.38
CA LEU A 46 7.49 -8.66 -23.06
C LEU A 46 6.14 -8.74 -22.34
N LEU A 47 5.97 -7.91 -21.32
CA LEU A 47 4.76 -7.85 -20.52
C LEU A 47 3.58 -7.30 -21.33
N GLY A 48 3.80 -6.37 -22.24
CA GLY A 48 2.77 -5.84 -23.12
C GLY A 48 2.16 -6.91 -24.00
N ARG A 49 3.00 -7.75 -24.63
CA ARG A 49 2.55 -8.94 -25.37
C ARG A 49 1.87 -9.97 -24.47
N LEU A 50 2.44 -10.24 -23.29
CA LEU A 50 1.89 -11.23 -22.38
C LEU A 50 0.51 -10.82 -21.85
N LEU A 51 0.35 -9.55 -21.45
CA LEU A 51 -0.85 -9.02 -20.79
C LEU A 51 -1.87 -8.46 -21.79
N GLY A 52 -1.50 -8.27 -23.05
CA GLY A 52 -2.34 -7.56 -24.03
C GLY A 52 -2.51 -6.09 -23.69
N VAL A 53 -1.43 -5.43 -23.25
CA VAL A 53 -1.43 -4.01 -22.87
C VAL A 53 -0.35 -3.29 -23.69
N ASP A 54 -0.63 -2.06 -24.10
CA ASP A 54 0.34 -1.20 -24.79
C ASP A 54 1.65 -1.06 -23.96
N ASP A 55 2.79 -1.23 -24.61
CA ASP A 55 4.10 -1.20 -23.94
C ASP A 55 4.50 0.22 -23.51
N GLY A 56 4.08 1.25 -24.25
CA GLY A 56 4.18 2.65 -23.86
C GLY A 56 3.40 2.96 -22.58
N LEU A 57 2.18 2.45 -22.47
CA LEU A 57 1.36 2.54 -21.25
C LEU A 57 2.01 1.83 -20.07
N LEU A 58 2.58 0.63 -20.28
CA LEU A 58 3.34 -0.07 -19.24
C LEU A 58 4.59 0.71 -18.82
N LEU A 59 5.34 1.28 -19.77
CA LEU A 59 6.53 2.07 -19.47
C LEU A 59 6.18 3.31 -18.63
N GLY A 60 5.15 4.06 -19.05
CA GLY A 60 4.65 5.23 -18.32
C GLY A 60 4.14 4.86 -16.93
N THR A 61 3.42 3.73 -16.83
CA THR A 61 2.96 3.18 -15.55
C THR A 61 4.14 2.81 -14.67
N GLY A 62 5.16 2.14 -15.21
CA GLY A 62 6.36 1.78 -14.47
C GLY A 62 7.11 3.00 -13.91
N ALA A 63 7.25 4.06 -14.70
CA ALA A 63 7.86 5.32 -14.25
C ALA A 63 7.05 5.97 -13.11
N PHE A 64 5.71 6.03 -13.26
CA PHE A 64 4.82 6.51 -12.21
C PHE A 64 4.95 5.70 -10.92
N LEU A 65 4.89 4.36 -11.02
CA LEU A 65 4.99 3.46 -9.88
C LEU A 65 6.36 3.57 -9.19
N LEU A 66 7.43 3.82 -9.93
CA LEU A 66 8.76 4.02 -9.35
C LEU A 66 8.77 5.26 -8.44
N LEU A 67 8.21 6.38 -8.93
CA LEU A 67 8.12 7.62 -8.16
C LEU A 67 7.20 7.47 -6.94
N TYR A 68 6.04 6.84 -7.14
CA TYR A 68 5.09 6.58 -6.07
C TYR A 68 5.70 5.66 -5.00
N GLY A 69 6.26 4.51 -5.40
CA GLY A 69 6.90 3.55 -4.51
C GLY A 69 8.08 4.15 -3.74
N ALA A 70 8.87 5.03 -4.36
CA ALA A 70 9.90 5.78 -3.67
C ALA A 70 9.31 6.70 -2.59
N GLY A 71 8.23 7.43 -2.89
CA GLY A 71 7.51 8.25 -1.91
C GLY A 71 6.98 7.44 -0.72
N VAL A 72 6.36 6.28 -0.98
CA VAL A 72 5.89 5.37 0.07
C VAL A 72 7.06 4.81 0.89
N GLY A 73 8.17 4.43 0.26
CA GLY A 73 9.38 3.97 0.94
C GLY A 73 10.00 5.04 1.84
N LEU A 74 10.03 6.29 1.38
CA LEU A 74 10.45 7.44 2.19
C LEU A 74 9.53 7.66 3.40
N LEU A 75 8.24 7.37 3.27
CA LEU A 75 7.29 7.43 4.37
C LEU A 75 7.52 6.29 5.38
N ALA A 76 7.79 5.08 4.89
CA ALA A 76 8.08 3.89 5.70
C ALA A 76 9.38 4.02 6.54
N SER A 77 10.36 4.76 6.03
CA SER A 77 11.64 4.98 6.71
C SER A 77 11.53 5.94 7.90
N ARG A 78 10.47 6.76 7.98
CA ARG A 78 10.26 7.70 9.08
C ARG A 78 9.98 6.97 10.40
N PRO A 79 10.56 7.42 11.53
CA PRO A 79 10.24 6.88 12.86
C PRO A 79 8.74 6.93 13.17
N VAL A 80 8.10 8.04 12.80
CA VAL A 80 6.65 8.26 12.90
C VAL A 80 6.16 8.81 11.55
N PRO A 81 5.55 7.96 10.70
CA PRO A 81 4.98 8.41 9.44
C PRO A 81 3.86 9.46 9.66
N PRO A 82 3.90 10.64 9.01
CA PRO A 82 2.84 11.64 9.19
C PRO A 82 1.49 11.14 8.65
N ALA A 83 0.46 11.21 9.48
CA ALA A 83 -0.86 10.67 9.18
C ALA A 83 -1.50 11.20 7.88
N PRO A 84 -1.41 12.50 7.53
CA PRO A 84 -1.96 12.99 6.27
C PRO A 84 -1.35 12.29 5.05
N TRP A 85 -0.02 12.10 5.04
CA TRP A 85 0.66 11.42 3.94
C TRP A 85 0.32 9.94 3.85
N VAL A 86 0.14 9.26 4.99
CA VAL A 86 -0.34 7.86 4.99
C VAL A 86 -1.76 7.78 4.40
N ARG A 87 -2.64 8.75 4.67
CA ARG A 87 -3.98 8.79 4.06
C ARG A 87 -3.92 8.96 2.55
N VAL A 88 -3.04 9.82 2.05
CA VAL A 88 -2.81 9.99 0.60
C VAL A 88 -2.39 8.67 -0.04
N VAL A 89 -1.50 7.90 0.59
CA VAL A 89 -1.10 6.56 0.11
C VAL A 89 -2.30 5.61 0.07
N VAL A 90 -3.10 5.56 1.13
CA VAL A 90 -4.31 4.72 1.19
C VAL A 90 -5.29 5.10 0.08
N GLU A 91 -5.61 6.39 -0.06
CA GLU A 91 -6.55 6.90 -1.06
C GLU A 91 -6.04 6.68 -2.48
N GLY A 92 -4.75 6.90 -2.72
CA GLY A 92 -4.09 6.63 -3.99
C GLY A 92 -4.15 5.15 -4.38
N ASN A 93 -3.87 4.24 -3.44
CA ASN A 93 -3.98 2.81 -3.67
C ASN A 93 -5.43 2.36 -3.94
N LEU A 94 -6.41 2.92 -3.22
CA LEU A 94 -7.82 2.64 -3.49
C LEU A 94 -8.25 3.14 -4.87
N LEU A 95 -7.83 4.34 -5.25
CA LEU A 95 -8.09 4.88 -6.57
C LEU A 95 -7.43 4.03 -7.67
N TRP A 96 -6.19 3.57 -7.46
CA TRP A 96 -5.50 2.66 -8.37
C TRP A 96 -6.25 1.34 -8.54
N ALA A 97 -6.71 0.74 -7.45
CA ALA A 97 -7.49 -0.49 -7.49
C ALA A 97 -8.82 -0.31 -8.23
N LEU A 98 -9.53 0.79 -7.98
CA LEU A 98 -10.76 1.13 -8.68
C LEU A 98 -10.52 1.38 -10.17
N ALA A 99 -9.45 2.08 -10.53
CA ALA A 99 -9.06 2.30 -11.92
C ALA A 99 -8.76 0.97 -12.61
N GLY A 100 -8.04 0.05 -11.95
CA GLY A 100 -7.76 -1.30 -12.45
C GLY A 100 -9.02 -2.12 -12.73
N ALA A 101 -10.06 -2.00 -11.90
CA ALA A 101 -11.35 -2.62 -12.18
C ALA A 101 -12.10 -1.89 -13.31
N ALA A 102 -12.09 -0.57 -13.30
CA ALA A 102 -12.81 0.26 -14.27
C ALA A 102 -12.31 0.05 -15.70
N VAL A 103 -10.99 -0.11 -15.92
CA VAL A 103 -10.46 -0.34 -17.27
C VAL A 103 -11.00 -1.63 -17.90
N LEU A 104 -11.32 -2.65 -17.09
CA LEU A 104 -11.92 -3.91 -17.55
C LEU A 104 -13.43 -3.77 -17.76
N VAL A 105 -14.13 -3.19 -16.79
CA VAL A 105 -15.60 -3.05 -16.83
C VAL A 105 -16.04 -2.12 -17.96
N LEU A 106 -15.29 -1.06 -18.20
CA LEU A 106 -15.60 -0.06 -19.23
C LEU A 106 -15.02 -0.41 -20.61
N GLY A 107 -14.29 -1.54 -20.73
CA GLY A 107 -13.67 -1.96 -21.99
C GLY A 107 -12.61 -0.98 -22.51
N VAL A 108 -11.92 -0.26 -21.60
CA VAL A 108 -10.86 0.68 -21.97
C VAL A 108 -9.63 -0.07 -22.49
N LEU A 109 -9.39 -1.27 -21.95
CA LEU A 109 -8.34 -2.17 -22.38
C LEU A 109 -8.95 -3.47 -22.92
N GLU A 110 -8.28 -4.06 -23.90
CA GLU A 110 -8.56 -5.41 -24.41
C GLU A 110 -7.42 -6.37 -24.04
N PRO A 111 -7.28 -6.73 -22.74
CA PRO A 111 -6.17 -7.55 -22.28
C PRO A 111 -6.26 -8.99 -22.80
N SER A 112 -5.11 -9.65 -22.83
CA SER A 112 -5.01 -11.09 -23.03
C SER A 112 -5.64 -11.84 -21.84
N ALA A 113 -5.76 -13.17 -21.96
CA ALA A 113 -6.18 -14.02 -20.83
C ALA A 113 -5.29 -13.82 -19.58
N ALA A 114 -3.99 -13.63 -19.75
CA ALA A 114 -3.08 -13.34 -18.63
C ALA A 114 -3.34 -11.95 -18.04
N GLY A 115 -3.62 -10.95 -18.87
CA GLY A 115 -4.00 -9.61 -18.41
C GLY A 115 -5.32 -9.60 -17.63
N TRP A 116 -6.32 -10.39 -18.07
CA TRP A 116 -7.58 -10.59 -17.35
C TRP A 116 -7.42 -11.19 -15.96
N VAL A 117 -6.33 -11.91 -15.69
CA VAL A 117 -5.98 -12.40 -14.36
C VAL A 117 -5.13 -11.37 -13.61
N TRP A 118 -4.12 -10.82 -14.27
CA TRP A 118 -3.12 -9.95 -13.65
C TRP A 118 -3.68 -8.62 -13.16
N ILE A 119 -4.46 -7.93 -14.00
CA ILE A 119 -5.02 -6.60 -13.70
C ILE A 119 -5.89 -6.62 -12.43
N PRO A 120 -6.86 -7.54 -12.27
CA PRO A 120 -7.65 -7.60 -11.05
C PRO A 120 -6.86 -8.16 -9.86
N LEU A 121 -5.91 -9.09 -10.08
CA LEU A 121 -5.08 -9.62 -9.00
C LEU A 121 -4.23 -8.51 -8.36
N GLN A 122 -3.51 -7.71 -9.15
CA GLN A 122 -2.71 -6.61 -8.61
C GLN A 122 -3.58 -5.53 -7.97
N ALA A 123 -4.76 -5.23 -8.53
CA ALA A 123 -5.72 -4.31 -7.93
C ALA A 123 -6.21 -4.79 -6.55
N ALA A 124 -6.50 -6.10 -6.41
CA ALA A 124 -6.91 -6.69 -5.14
C ALA A 124 -5.81 -6.64 -4.08
N VAL A 125 -4.55 -6.92 -4.47
CA VAL A 125 -3.39 -6.81 -3.57
C VAL A 125 -3.20 -5.37 -3.09
N VAL A 126 -3.25 -4.40 -4.01
CA VAL A 126 -3.13 -2.97 -3.68
C VAL A 126 -4.26 -2.51 -2.75
N ALA A 127 -5.50 -2.93 -3.02
CA ALA A 127 -6.64 -2.64 -2.15
C ALA A 127 -6.49 -3.25 -0.74
N ALA A 128 -6.02 -4.49 -0.64
CA ALA A 128 -5.77 -5.16 0.63
C ALA A 128 -4.69 -4.43 1.45
N LEU A 129 -3.60 -3.99 0.81
CA LEU A 129 -2.57 -3.16 1.44
C LEU A 129 -3.14 -1.83 1.93
N ALA A 130 -3.94 -1.14 1.11
CA ALA A 130 -4.58 0.13 1.48
C ALA A 130 -5.47 -0.03 2.72
N VAL A 131 -6.30 -1.08 2.75
CA VAL A 131 -7.16 -1.38 3.91
C VAL A 131 -6.30 -1.68 5.14
N ALA A 132 -5.25 -2.50 5.02
CA ALA A 132 -4.37 -2.82 6.13
C ALA A 132 -3.66 -1.57 6.69
N GLN A 133 -3.14 -0.70 5.81
CA GLN A 133 -2.52 0.57 6.16
C GLN A 133 -3.52 1.50 6.86
N HIS A 134 -4.76 1.59 6.36
CA HIS A 134 -5.83 2.38 6.95
C HIS A 134 -6.16 1.91 8.38
N LEU A 135 -6.32 0.61 8.57
CA LEU A 135 -6.60 0.02 9.88
C LEU A 135 -5.45 0.25 10.87
N ALA A 136 -4.21 0.05 10.43
CA ALA A 136 -3.02 0.32 11.24
C ALA A 136 -2.92 1.82 11.60
N LEU A 137 -3.17 2.73 10.65
CA LEU A 137 -3.19 4.16 10.90
C LEU A 137 -4.28 4.54 11.92
N ARG A 138 -5.49 3.98 11.79
CA ARG A 138 -6.57 4.22 12.77
C ARG A 138 -6.17 3.75 14.17
N ALA A 139 -5.49 2.61 14.30
CA ALA A 139 -5.00 2.12 15.57
C ALA A 139 -3.94 3.06 16.19
N VAL A 140 -3.02 3.59 15.37
CA VAL A 140 -2.03 4.59 15.81
C VAL A 140 -2.70 5.88 16.30
N LEU A 141 -3.72 6.36 15.57
CA LEU A 141 -4.40 7.63 15.90
C LEU A 141 -5.36 7.54 17.09
N ARG A 142 -5.81 6.33 17.46
CA ARG A 142 -6.65 6.07 18.64
C ARG A 142 -5.85 6.01 19.95
N GLY A 143 -4.58 6.40 19.93
CA GLY A 143 -3.75 6.48 21.14
C GLY A 143 -4.29 7.41 22.22
N PRO A 144 -3.92 7.15 23.50
CA PRO A 144 -4.76 7.41 24.66
C PRO A 144 -5.17 8.87 24.76
N GLY A 145 -6.48 9.12 24.61
CA GLY A 145 -7.11 10.41 24.88
C GLY A 145 -7.82 11.02 23.67
N ARG A 146 -9.06 10.57 23.42
CA ARG A 146 -10.17 11.43 22.99
C ARG A 146 -11.46 10.90 23.62
N SER A 147 -11.60 11.21 24.91
CA SER A 147 -12.88 11.36 25.60
C SER A 147 -13.60 12.59 25.06
#